data_AF-A0ABD6S2D7-F1
#
_entry.id   AF-A0ABD6S2D7-F1
#
_cell.length_a   1.000
_cell.length_b   1.000
_cell.length_c   1.000
_cell.angle_alpha   90.00
_cell.angle_beta   90.00
_cell.angle_gamma   90.00
#
_symmetry.space_group_name_H-M   'P 1'
#
loop_
_entity.id
_entity.type
_entity.pdbx_description
1 polymer ?
#
loop_
_entity_poly.entity_id
_entity_poly.type
_entity_poly.pdbx_seq_one_letter_code
_entity_poly.pdbx_strand_id
1 'polypeptide(L)'
;MLQSFKREASYAFSSIGGTIVTKISQGELIEAYYKFAKSKDGSKGKTGEIAKESRKVAQTLEAARAQQRTVIESVESGEVALKTTKRKGNYGEMKMDDFFESQTYTRISDDRVLTLDQKIVKGIDAVYENSSPPPKYVIAEAKYNTSKLGKTNDGKQMSEDWILGSERLDSTLSKEKADEIVEEMLLNPENVQRIVIQVMPDGTIVKKILEV
;
A
#
# COMPACT_ATOMS: atom_id res chain seq x y z
N MET A 1 -4.08 -0.45 37.53
CA MET A 1 -2.96 -1.38 37.30
C MET A 1 -3.18 -2.01 35.94
N LEU A 2 -2.54 -1.45 34.90
CA LEU A 2 -2.67 -1.93 33.51
C LEU A 2 -1.96 -3.28 33.40
N GLN A 3 -2.69 -4.37 33.16
CA GLN A 3 -2.08 -5.60 32.70
C GLN A 3 -2.05 -5.60 31.16
N SER A 4 -0.83 -5.76 30.65
CA SER A 4 -0.48 -5.95 29.26
C SER A 4 -1.28 -7.07 28.61
N PHE A 5 -1.88 -6.82 27.44
CA PHE A 5 -2.27 -7.88 26.51
C PHE A 5 -1.36 -7.82 25.28
N LYS A 6 -0.28 -8.59 25.32
CA LYS A 6 0.27 -9.20 24.10
C LYS A 6 -0.60 -10.41 23.77
N ARG A 7 -1.30 -10.40 22.64
CA ARG A 7 -1.77 -11.61 21.96
C ARG A 7 -2.08 -11.31 20.49
N GLU A 8 -1.30 -11.97 19.65
CA GLU A 8 -1.45 -12.10 18.20
C GLU A 8 -2.89 -12.56 17.86
N ALA A 9 -3.48 -11.97 16.80
CA ALA A 9 -4.82 -12.21 16.27
C ALA A 9 -6.01 -11.69 17.12
N SER A 10 -6.72 -10.70 16.56
CA SER A 10 -7.98 -10.20 17.09
C SER A 10 -9.16 -10.92 16.43
N TYR A 11 -10.04 -11.51 17.23
CA TYR A 11 -11.27 -12.20 16.80
C TYR A 11 -12.49 -11.30 17.05
N ALA A 12 -13.41 -11.20 16.07
CA ALA A 12 -14.70 -10.55 16.27
C ALA A 12 -15.72 -11.57 16.83
N PHE A 13 -16.48 -11.17 17.86
CA PHE A 13 -17.49 -12.00 18.50
C PHE A 13 -18.90 -11.52 18.10
N SER A 14 -19.75 -12.44 17.64
CA SER A 14 -21.19 -12.20 17.51
C SER A 14 -21.84 -12.21 18.90
N SER A 15 -22.73 -11.25 19.16
CA SER A 15 -23.58 -11.22 20.35
C SER A 15 -24.66 -12.32 20.38
N ILE A 16 -24.74 -13.14 19.33
CA ILE A 16 -25.61 -14.32 19.25
C ILE A 16 -24.71 -15.54 18.98
N GLY A 17 -24.50 -16.35 20.02
CA GLY A 17 -24.07 -17.75 19.88
C GLY A 17 -22.57 -18.07 19.79
N GLY A 18 -21.66 -17.13 20.07
CA GLY A 18 -20.26 -17.42 20.43
C GLY A 18 -19.43 -18.25 19.43
N THR A 19 -19.86 -18.37 18.17
CA THR A 19 -19.16 -19.18 17.16
C THR A 19 -18.29 -18.28 16.28
N ILE A 20 -17.01 -18.64 16.16
CA ILE A 20 -16.02 -17.93 15.34
C ILE A 20 -16.34 -18.17 13.87
N VAL A 21 -16.59 -17.09 13.10
CA VAL A 21 -16.77 -17.18 11.65
C VAL A 21 -15.96 -16.07 10.98
N THR A 22 -14.86 -16.47 10.33
CA THR A 22 -14.03 -15.73 9.35
C THR A 22 -12.96 -14.76 9.87
N LYS A 23 -11.77 -14.86 9.24
CA LYS A 23 -10.62 -13.97 9.36
C LYS A 23 -10.89 -12.72 8.51
N ILE A 24 -11.32 -11.64 9.14
CA ILE A 24 -11.62 -10.36 8.48
C ILE A 24 -10.31 -9.59 8.28
N SER A 25 -10.14 -8.94 7.13
CA SER A 25 -8.94 -8.12 6.88
C SER A 25 -8.93 -6.89 7.81
N GLN A 26 -7.76 -6.41 8.22
CA GLN A 26 -7.68 -5.26 9.13
C GLN A 26 -8.31 -3.99 8.52
N GLY A 27 -8.30 -3.85 7.20
CA GLY A 27 -8.97 -2.74 6.50
C GLY A 27 -10.49 -2.73 6.74
N GLU A 28 -11.14 -3.90 6.71
CA GLU A 28 -12.57 -4.03 7.01
C GLU A 28 -12.88 -3.78 8.49
N LEU A 29 -11.97 -4.13 9.40
CA LEU A 29 -12.11 -3.83 10.83
C LEU A 29 -11.97 -2.33 11.11
N ILE A 30 -11.04 -1.65 10.46
CA ILE A 30 -10.88 -0.20 10.55
C ILE A 30 -12.12 0.50 10.01
N GLU A 31 -12.65 0.04 8.87
CA GLU A 31 -13.89 0.58 8.30
C GLU A 31 -15.09 0.36 9.25
N ALA A 32 -15.20 -0.81 9.86
CA ALA A 32 -16.23 -1.12 10.86
C ALA A 32 -16.08 -0.26 12.13
N TYR A 33 -14.86 -0.02 12.59
CA TYR A 33 -14.56 0.88 13.71
C TYR A 33 -14.98 2.32 13.40
N TYR A 34 -14.64 2.83 12.21
CA TYR A 34 -15.07 4.16 11.76
C TYR A 34 -16.60 4.26 11.63
N LYS A 35 -17.28 3.20 11.15
CA LYS A 35 -18.75 3.15 11.10
C LYS A 35 -19.38 3.16 12.50
N PHE A 36 -18.78 2.48 13.47
CA PHE A 36 -19.23 2.46 14.87
C PHE A 36 -18.99 3.79 15.58
N ALA A 37 -17.81 4.39 15.44
CA ALA A 37 -17.48 5.68 16.03
C ALA A 37 -18.38 6.82 15.51
N LYS A 38 -18.75 6.78 14.21
CA LYS A 38 -19.66 7.75 13.59
C LYS A 38 -21.14 7.58 13.97
N SER A 39 -21.54 6.48 14.61
CA SER A 39 -22.95 6.28 15.00
C SER A 39 -23.30 6.92 16.34
N LYS A 40 -22.33 7.45 17.09
CA LYS A 40 -22.57 7.97 18.45
C LYS A 40 -22.72 9.48 18.59
N ASP A 41 -22.43 10.30 17.58
CA ASP A 41 -22.70 11.74 17.66
C ASP A 41 -23.39 12.30 16.42
N GLY A 42 -24.49 13.03 16.69
CA GLY A 42 -25.51 13.41 15.73
C GLY A 42 -25.06 14.40 14.65
N SER A 43 -25.45 14.11 13.42
CA SER A 43 -25.72 15.08 12.35
C SER A 43 -26.56 14.38 11.26
N LYS A 44 -27.89 14.49 11.35
CA LYS A 44 -28.86 13.89 10.42
C LYS A 44 -28.96 14.75 9.15
N GLY A 45 -28.09 14.50 8.16
CA GLY A 45 -28.19 15.15 6.84
C GLY A 45 -27.01 14.86 5.92
N LYS A 46 -25.79 15.22 6.33
CA LYS A 46 -24.55 15.02 5.56
C LYS A 46 -23.96 13.60 5.66
N THR A 47 -24.35 12.86 6.70
CA THR A 47 -23.79 11.54 7.03
C THR A 47 -24.14 10.46 6.01
N GLY A 48 -25.31 10.55 5.36
CA GLY A 48 -25.75 9.58 4.36
C GLY A 48 -24.97 9.65 3.05
N GLU A 49 -24.66 10.87 2.59
CA GLU A 49 -23.89 11.13 1.37
C GLU A 49 -22.42 10.75 1.55
N ILE A 50 -21.81 11.15 2.66
CA ILE A 50 -20.43 10.76 3.02
C ILE A 50 -20.31 9.23 3.14
N ALA A 51 -21.30 8.56 3.75
CA ALA A 51 -21.29 7.11 3.87
C ALA A 51 -21.51 6.38 2.54
N LYS A 52 -22.16 7.02 1.56
CA LYS A 52 -22.32 6.50 0.20
C LYS A 52 -21.02 6.66 -0.59
N GLU A 53 -20.38 7.81 -0.50
CA GLU A 53 -19.09 8.08 -1.17
C GLU A 53 -17.99 7.16 -0.62
N SER A 54 -17.91 7.02 0.71
CA SER A 54 -16.93 6.11 1.35
C SER A 54 -17.10 4.67 0.87
N ARG A 55 -18.35 4.20 0.74
CA ARG A 55 -18.65 2.85 0.21
C ARG A 55 -18.24 2.70 -1.25
N LYS A 56 -18.47 3.72 -2.08
CA LYS A 56 -18.09 3.72 -3.49
C LYS A 56 -16.57 3.68 -3.65
N VAL A 57 -15.84 4.46 -2.85
CA VAL A 57 -14.38 4.44 -2.81
C VAL A 57 -13.87 3.05 -2.42
N ALA A 58 -14.41 2.46 -1.35
CA ALA A 58 -14.04 1.11 -0.91
C ALA A 58 -14.29 0.05 -1.99
N GLN A 59 -15.45 0.10 -2.66
CA GLN A 59 -15.76 -0.80 -3.78
C GLN A 59 -14.81 -0.61 -4.98
N THR A 60 -14.41 0.63 -5.27
CA THR A 60 -13.48 0.93 -6.36
C THR A 60 -12.08 0.41 -6.05
N LEU A 61 -11.63 0.55 -4.81
CA LEU A 61 -10.36 0.02 -4.33
C LEU A 61 -10.34 -1.51 -4.38
N GLU A 62 -11.40 -2.17 -3.92
CA GLU A 62 -11.49 -3.62 -3.96
C GLU A 62 -11.51 -4.16 -5.40
N ALA A 63 -12.22 -3.48 -6.30
CA ALA A 63 -12.21 -3.81 -7.73
C ALA A 63 -10.80 -3.66 -8.34
N ALA A 64 -10.06 -2.60 -7.97
CA ALA A 64 -8.69 -2.38 -8.42
C ALA A 64 -7.74 -3.50 -7.94
N ARG A 65 -7.84 -3.91 -6.67
CA ARG A 65 -7.05 -5.02 -6.11
C ARG A 65 -7.40 -6.36 -6.76
N ALA A 66 -8.69 -6.64 -6.94
CA ALA A 66 -9.14 -7.85 -7.63
C ALA A 66 -8.63 -7.90 -9.08
N GLN A 67 -8.62 -6.77 -9.78
CA GLN A 67 -8.06 -6.67 -11.12
C GLN A 67 -6.55 -6.96 -11.13
N GLN A 68 -5.77 -6.38 -10.20
CA GLN A 68 -4.34 -6.69 -10.07
C GLN A 68 -4.11 -8.18 -9.83
N ARG A 69 -4.87 -8.81 -8.93
CA ARG A 69 -4.78 -10.26 -8.65
C ARG A 69 -5.06 -11.11 -9.87
N THR A 70 -6.09 -10.77 -10.65
CA THR A 70 -6.41 -11.48 -11.88
C THR A 70 -5.25 -11.41 -12.88
N VAL A 71 -4.62 -10.24 -13.02
CA VAL A 71 -3.46 -10.06 -13.90
C VAL A 71 -2.24 -10.82 -13.38
N ILE A 72 -1.99 -10.79 -12.07
CA ILE A 72 -0.91 -11.54 -11.42
C ILE A 72 -1.07 -13.05 -11.67
N GLU A 73 -2.27 -13.59 -11.41
CA GLU A 73 -2.59 -15.00 -11.62
C GLU A 73 -2.37 -15.43 -13.07
N SER A 74 -2.77 -14.61 -14.06
CA SER A 74 -2.54 -14.90 -15.47
C SER A 74 -1.05 -14.97 -15.84
N VAL A 75 -0.19 -14.21 -15.15
CA VAL A 75 1.26 -14.26 -15.36
C VAL A 75 1.85 -15.48 -14.68
N GLU A 76 1.45 -15.76 -13.43
CA GLU A 76 1.99 -16.86 -12.62
C GLU A 76 1.54 -18.24 -13.10
N SER A 77 0.36 -18.34 -13.71
CA SER A 77 -0.11 -19.56 -14.38
C SER A 77 0.62 -19.86 -15.70
N GLY A 78 1.37 -18.88 -16.22
CA GLY A 78 2.02 -18.96 -17.53
C GLY A 78 1.13 -18.63 -18.72
N GLU A 79 -0.14 -18.25 -18.51
CA GLU A 79 -1.05 -17.79 -19.56
C GLU A 79 -0.51 -16.55 -20.28
N VAL A 80 0.06 -15.60 -19.51
CA VAL A 80 0.58 -14.34 -20.03
C VAL A 80 2.09 -14.22 -19.78
N ALA A 81 2.86 -14.15 -20.87
CA ALA A 81 4.31 -13.96 -20.80
C ALA A 81 4.72 -12.48 -20.65
N LEU A 82 5.65 -12.20 -19.72
CA LEU A 82 6.29 -10.90 -19.51
C LEU A 82 7.42 -10.61 -20.51
N LYS A 83 7.06 -10.40 -21.78
CA LYS A 83 8.06 -10.25 -22.87
C LYS A 83 8.80 -8.91 -22.87
N THR A 84 8.17 -7.82 -22.42
CA THR A 84 8.73 -6.47 -22.50
C THR A 84 9.16 -5.95 -21.14
N THR A 85 10.10 -5.00 -21.12
CA THR A 85 10.51 -4.29 -19.88
C THR A 85 9.33 -3.58 -19.23
N LYS A 86 8.43 -2.98 -20.04
CA LYS A 86 7.18 -2.38 -19.58
C LYS A 86 6.31 -3.37 -18.81
N ARG A 87 6.01 -4.54 -19.40
CA ARG A 87 5.19 -5.56 -18.74
C ARG A 87 5.84 -6.08 -17.45
N LYS A 88 7.17 -6.25 -17.46
CA LYS A 88 7.94 -6.65 -16.26
C LYS A 88 7.87 -5.61 -15.14
N GLY A 89 7.95 -4.32 -15.48
CA GLY A 89 7.80 -3.21 -14.52
C GLY A 89 6.41 -3.19 -13.91
N ASN A 90 5.39 -3.11 -14.76
CA ASN A 90 3.99 -3.10 -14.34
C ASN A 90 3.61 -4.33 -13.49
N TYR A 91 4.09 -5.53 -13.87
CA TYR A 91 3.90 -6.73 -13.05
C TYR A 91 4.58 -6.62 -11.68
N GLY A 92 5.79 -6.06 -11.63
CA GLY A 92 6.51 -5.81 -10.39
C GLY A 92 5.73 -4.90 -9.43
N GLU A 93 5.17 -3.81 -9.94
CA GLU A 93 4.36 -2.87 -9.14
C GLU A 93 3.07 -3.53 -8.62
N MET A 94 2.36 -4.30 -9.44
CA MET A 94 1.16 -5.03 -9.00
C MET A 94 1.48 -6.07 -7.91
N LYS A 95 2.58 -6.82 -8.06
CA LYS A 95 3.04 -7.77 -7.04
C LYS A 95 3.47 -7.09 -5.74
N MET A 96 4.04 -5.89 -5.85
CA MET A 96 4.39 -5.07 -4.69
C MET A 96 3.14 -4.60 -3.94
N ASP A 97 2.12 -4.11 -4.66
CA ASP A 97 0.84 -3.73 -4.07
C ASP A 97 0.19 -4.92 -3.34
N ASP A 98 0.06 -6.08 -3.98
CA ASP A 98 -0.53 -7.27 -3.35
C ASP A 98 0.27 -7.74 -2.12
N PHE A 99 1.59 -7.64 -2.16
CA PHE A 99 2.45 -7.95 -1.01
C PHE A 99 2.18 -7.04 0.19
N PHE A 100 2.13 -5.73 0.00
CA PHE A 100 1.90 -4.81 1.12
C PHE A 100 0.45 -4.83 1.59
N GLU A 101 -0.51 -4.84 0.68
CA GLU A 101 -1.95 -4.77 1.01
C GLU A 101 -2.52 -6.10 1.52
N SER A 102 -1.82 -7.23 1.36
CA SER A 102 -2.12 -8.46 2.08
C SER A 102 -1.67 -8.44 3.56
N GLN A 103 -0.96 -7.38 3.97
CA GLN A 103 -0.49 -7.16 5.34
C GLN A 103 -1.26 -5.98 5.98
N THR A 104 -0.63 -5.24 6.89
CA THR A 104 -1.22 -4.13 7.66
C THR A 104 -1.16 -2.78 6.94
N TYR A 105 -0.76 -2.77 5.67
CA TYR A 105 -0.48 -1.57 4.89
C TYR A 105 -1.64 -1.21 3.95
N THR A 106 -1.83 0.10 3.75
CA THR A 106 -2.74 0.67 2.74
C THR A 106 -1.94 1.56 1.79
N ARG A 107 -2.12 1.39 0.48
CA ARG A 107 -1.50 2.28 -0.51
C ARG A 107 -2.13 3.67 -0.42
N ILE A 108 -1.30 4.71 -0.35
CA ILE A 108 -1.73 6.12 -0.26
C ILE A 108 -1.33 6.95 -1.49
N SER A 109 -0.55 6.40 -2.42
CA SER A 109 -0.25 7.03 -3.71
C SER A 109 -1.35 6.80 -4.75
N ASP A 110 -1.43 7.70 -5.74
CA ASP A 110 -2.55 7.78 -6.70
C ASP A 110 -2.37 6.94 -7.98
N ASP A 111 -1.13 6.60 -8.33
CA ASP A 111 -0.72 6.11 -9.64
C ASP A 111 -0.76 4.57 -9.81
N ARG A 112 -1.75 3.90 -9.21
CA ARG A 112 -1.81 2.43 -9.18
C ARG A 112 -1.77 1.82 -10.58
N VAL A 113 -0.92 0.82 -10.77
CA VAL A 113 -0.86 0.04 -12.01
C VAL A 113 -1.91 -1.06 -12.01
N LEU A 114 -2.77 -1.08 -13.03
CA LEU A 114 -3.87 -2.06 -13.13
C LEU A 114 -3.73 -3.03 -14.31
N THR A 115 -2.79 -2.77 -15.23
CA THR A 115 -2.61 -3.60 -16.43
C THR A 115 -1.14 -3.70 -16.82
N LEU A 116 -0.76 -4.81 -17.45
CA LEU A 116 0.61 -5.05 -17.91
C LEU A 116 1.08 -4.06 -18.98
N ASP A 117 0.17 -3.44 -19.73
CA ASP A 117 0.48 -2.55 -20.84
C ASP A 117 0.33 -1.06 -20.51
N GLN A 118 -0.04 -0.73 -19.27
CA GLN A 118 -0.12 0.64 -18.74
C GLN A 118 1.17 1.42 -19.05
N LYS A 119 1.02 2.70 -19.37
CA LYS A 119 2.15 3.59 -19.62
C LYS A 119 3.00 3.69 -18.36
N ILE A 120 4.31 3.53 -18.52
CA ILE A 120 5.26 3.68 -17.41
C ILE A 120 5.28 5.16 -16.99
N VAL A 121 4.96 5.38 -15.72
CA VAL A 121 5.14 6.65 -15.03
C VAL A 121 6.52 6.63 -14.38
N LYS A 122 7.22 7.76 -14.38
CA LYS A 122 8.53 7.88 -13.72
C LYS A 122 8.28 8.53 -12.36
N GLY A 123 8.89 8.00 -11.31
CA GLY A 123 8.75 8.55 -9.97
C GLY A 123 8.96 7.48 -8.92
N ILE A 124 8.41 7.73 -7.74
CA ILE A 124 8.23 6.72 -6.69
C ILE A 124 7.08 5.81 -7.13
N ASP A 125 7.30 4.50 -7.14
CA ASP A 125 6.29 3.54 -7.62
C ASP A 125 5.07 3.45 -6.68
N ALA A 126 5.31 3.47 -5.36
CA ALA A 126 4.22 3.48 -4.39
C ALA A 126 4.63 4.02 -3.02
N VAL A 127 3.64 4.54 -2.30
CA VAL A 127 3.78 4.84 -0.87
C VAL A 127 2.65 4.15 -0.11
N TYR A 128 2.99 3.54 1.02
CA TYR A 128 2.05 2.83 1.88
C TYR A 128 2.05 3.39 3.30
N GLU A 129 0.88 3.40 3.94
CA GLU A 129 0.69 3.72 5.35
C GLU A 129 0.36 2.45 6.14
N ASN A 130 1.05 2.26 7.26
CA ASN A 130 0.90 1.13 8.15
C ASN A 130 -0.08 1.47 9.29
N SER A 131 -1.09 0.63 9.47
CA SER A 131 -2.02 0.75 10.59
C SER A 131 -1.42 0.34 11.95
N SER A 132 -0.21 -0.26 11.96
CA SER A 132 0.50 -0.75 13.15
C SER A 132 1.99 -0.33 13.13
N PRO A 133 2.32 0.96 13.31
CA PRO A 133 3.71 1.46 13.28
C PRO A 133 4.57 0.92 14.44
N PRO A 134 5.92 0.89 14.31
CA PRO A 134 6.73 1.36 13.17
C PRO A 134 7.03 0.27 12.10
N PRO A 135 7.35 0.66 10.84
CA PRO A 135 7.29 2.03 10.33
C PRO A 135 5.85 2.48 10.09
N LYS A 136 5.58 3.79 10.16
CA LYS A 136 4.30 4.41 9.80
C LYS A 136 4.13 4.49 8.29
N TYR A 137 5.20 4.85 7.58
CA TYR A 137 5.21 4.98 6.12
C TYR A 137 6.27 4.08 5.49
N VAL A 138 5.91 3.53 4.32
CA VAL A 138 6.85 2.85 3.44
C VAL A 138 6.85 3.54 2.09
N ILE A 139 8.01 4.07 1.70
CA ILE A 139 8.27 4.51 0.33
C ILE A 139 8.86 3.31 -0.39
N ALA A 140 8.19 2.85 -1.44
CA ALA A 140 8.47 1.57 -2.07
C ALA A 140 8.84 1.71 -3.55
N GLU A 141 9.74 0.82 -3.99
CA GLU A 141 10.15 0.67 -5.38
C GLU A 141 10.07 -0.81 -5.77
N ALA A 142 9.47 -1.09 -6.93
CA ALA A 142 9.42 -2.40 -7.53
C ALA A 142 10.58 -2.60 -8.51
N LYS A 143 11.25 -3.76 -8.43
CA LYS A 143 12.26 -4.17 -9.41
C LYS A 143 12.01 -5.59 -9.88
N TYR A 144 12.18 -5.85 -11.17
CA TYR A 144 12.03 -7.20 -11.72
C TYR A 144 13.37 -7.88 -11.97
N ASN A 145 13.53 -9.11 -11.51
CA ASN A 145 14.67 -10.00 -11.71
C ASN A 145 16.01 -9.38 -11.30
N THR A 146 16.84 -8.99 -12.27
CA THR A 146 18.17 -8.41 -12.05
C THR A 146 18.18 -6.89 -12.11
N SER A 147 17.02 -6.25 -12.32
CA SER A 147 16.89 -4.79 -12.36
C SER A 147 17.34 -4.17 -11.03
N LYS A 148 18.04 -3.04 -11.11
CA LYS A 148 18.63 -2.32 -9.97
C LYS A 148 18.11 -0.88 -9.93
N LEU A 149 18.27 -0.23 -8.78
CA LEU A 149 18.05 1.20 -8.63
C LEU A 149 18.94 1.99 -9.60
N GLY A 150 18.37 2.99 -10.26
CA GLY A 150 19.09 3.86 -11.20
C GLY A 150 19.92 4.93 -10.49
N LYS A 151 20.86 5.52 -11.22
CA LYS A 151 21.50 6.80 -10.85
C LYS A 151 20.83 7.91 -11.64
N THR A 152 20.40 8.97 -10.97
CA THR A 152 19.77 10.15 -11.58
C THR A 152 20.61 11.40 -11.29
N ASN A 153 20.16 12.55 -11.79
CA ASN A 153 20.78 13.84 -11.50
C ASN A 153 20.67 14.23 -10.01
N ASP A 154 19.64 13.72 -9.33
CA ASP A 154 19.33 14.02 -7.92
C ASP A 154 19.87 12.93 -6.98
N GLY A 155 20.83 12.13 -7.44
CA GLY A 155 21.41 11.03 -6.68
C GLY A 155 20.88 9.64 -7.07
N LYS A 156 21.06 8.68 -6.18
CA LYS A 156 20.64 7.29 -6.43
C LYS A 156 19.13 7.22 -6.22
N GLN A 157 18.41 6.50 -7.09
CA GLN A 157 16.98 6.25 -6.89
C GLN A 157 16.74 5.69 -5.48
N MET A 158 15.71 6.18 -4.79
CA MET A 158 15.39 5.90 -3.39
C MET A 158 16.39 6.44 -2.33
N SER A 159 17.37 7.27 -2.69
CA SER A 159 18.10 8.07 -1.68
C SER A 159 17.24 9.23 -1.18
N GLU A 160 17.59 9.80 -0.03
CA GLU A 160 16.86 10.92 0.56
C GLU A 160 16.82 12.12 -0.40
N ASP A 161 17.97 12.56 -0.91
CA ASP A 161 18.08 13.62 -1.92
C ASP A 161 17.20 13.36 -3.15
N TRP A 162 17.06 12.08 -3.54
CA TRP A 162 16.25 11.71 -4.69
C TRP A 162 14.76 11.79 -4.39
N ILE A 163 14.34 11.32 -3.21
CA ILE A 163 12.95 11.35 -2.75
C ILE A 163 12.46 12.79 -2.56
N LEU A 164 13.29 13.63 -1.93
CA LEU A 164 12.97 15.04 -1.64
C LEU A 164 13.18 15.94 -2.86
N GLY A 165 13.96 15.50 -3.84
CA GLY A 165 14.24 16.24 -5.07
C GLY A 165 13.14 16.12 -6.12
N SER A 166 13.10 17.10 -7.04
CA SER A 166 12.20 17.14 -8.21
C SER A 166 10.71 16.93 -7.89
N GLU A 167 10.24 17.38 -6.72
CA GLU A 167 8.83 17.30 -6.30
C GLU A 167 8.26 15.86 -6.35
N ARG A 168 9.10 14.83 -6.17
CA ARG A 168 8.68 13.44 -6.39
C ARG A 168 7.58 12.99 -5.43
N LEU A 169 7.70 13.27 -4.13
CA LEU A 169 6.65 12.96 -3.17
C LEU A 169 5.34 13.69 -3.49
N ASP A 170 5.42 14.99 -3.81
CA ASP A 170 4.26 15.82 -4.17
C ASP A 170 3.59 15.36 -5.48
N SER A 171 4.36 14.77 -6.40
CA SER A 171 3.81 14.20 -7.64
C SER A 171 3.13 12.84 -7.44
N THR A 172 3.42 12.16 -6.33
CA THR A 172 2.95 10.82 -6.00
C THR A 172 1.76 10.86 -5.01
N LEU A 173 1.61 11.95 -4.25
CA LEU A 173 0.67 12.10 -3.14
C LEU A 173 -0.01 13.47 -3.18
N SER A 174 -1.04 13.67 -2.36
CA SER A 174 -1.47 15.02 -2.04
C SER A 174 -0.33 15.76 -1.31
N LYS A 175 -0.23 17.07 -1.52
CA LYS A 175 0.79 17.90 -0.87
C LYS A 175 0.79 17.73 0.65
N GLU A 176 -0.40 17.69 1.25
CA GLU A 176 -0.54 17.52 2.70
C GLU A 176 0.06 16.20 3.20
N LYS A 177 -0.11 15.12 2.44
CA LYS A 177 0.44 13.81 2.80
C LYS A 177 1.94 13.73 2.53
N ALA A 178 2.42 14.40 1.48
CA ALA A 178 3.85 14.51 1.21
C ALA A 178 4.56 15.28 2.33
N ASP A 179 4.03 16.44 2.74
CA ASP A 179 4.56 17.26 3.85
C ASP A 179 4.60 16.44 5.16
N GLU A 180 3.57 15.65 5.48
CA GLU A 180 3.54 14.77 6.66
C GLU A 180 4.67 13.72 6.62
N ILE A 181 4.93 13.11 5.47
CA ILE A 181 6.00 12.11 5.33
C ILE A 181 7.37 12.77 5.48
N VAL A 182 7.57 13.96 4.91
CA VAL A 182 8.82 14.72 5.06
C VAL A 182 9.06 15.06 6.52
N GLU A 183 8.03 15.49 7.25
CA GLU A 183 8.12 15.75 8.68
C GLU A 183 8.51 14.49 9.47
N GLU A 184 7.89 13.35 9.18
CA GLU A 184 8.24 12.07 9.83
C GLU A 184 9.67 11.63 9.49
N MET A 185 10.14 11.83 8.25
CA MET A 185 11.54 11.55 7.89
C MET A 185 12.53 12.38 8.72
N LEU A 186 12.18 13.63 9.05
CA LEU A 186 13.04 14.55 9.79
C LEU A 186 12.97 14.34 11.31
N LEU A 187 11.77 14.11 11.86
CA LEU A 187 11.52 14.10 13.30
C LEU A 187 11.50 12.70 13.89
N ASN A 188 11.04 11.69 13.13
CA ASN A 188 10.90 10.30 13.58
C ASN A 188 11.39 9.35 12.47
N PRO A 189 12.69 9.35 12.10
CA PRO A 189 13.19 8.62 10.94
C PRO A 189 12.88 7.11 10.97
N GLU A 190 12.68 6.51 12.15
CA GLU A 190 12.23 5.12 12.31
C GLU A 190 10.81 4.85 11.80
N ASN A 191 10.00 5.90 11.64
CA ASN A 191 8.64 5.82 11.10
C ASN A 191 8.59 5.79 9.58
N VAL A 192 9.68 6.08 8.87
CA VAL A 192 9.70 6.06 7.40
C VAL A 192 10.74 5.07 6.90
N GLN A 193 10.26 4.00 6.25
CA GLN A 193 11.13 2.97 5.71
C GLN A 193 11.16 3.03 4.18
N ARG A 194 12.34 2.95 3.60
CA ARG A 194 12.55 2.85 2.15
C ARG A 194 12.76 1.39 1.78
N ILE A 195 11.92 0.85 0.91
CA ILE A 195 11.91 -0.59 0.61
C ILE A 195 11.95 -0.84 -0.90
N VAL A 196 12.81 -1.75 -1.33
CA VAL A 196 12.76 -2.32 -2.68
C VAL A 196 12.12 -3.70 -2.61
N ILE A 197 11.05 -3.89 -3.36
CA ILE A 197 10.47 -5.20 -3.64
C ILE A 197 11.04 -5.73 -4.95
N GLN A 198 11.92 -6.71 -4.86
CA GLN A 198 12.43 -7.40 -6.02
C GLN A 198 11.55 -8.62 -6.34
N VAL A 199 10.88 -8.60 -7.48
CA VAL A 199 10.08 -9.71 -7.98
C VAL A 199 10.92 -10.57 -8.92
N MET A 200 11.07 -11.84 -8.59
CA MET A 200 11.83 -12.83 -9.35
C MET A 200 10.98 -13.42 -10.50
N PRO A 201 11.60 -14.02 -11.53
CA PRO A 201 10.85 -14.58 -12.67
C PRO A 201 9.82 -15.67 -12.33
N ASP A 202 10.00 -16.34 -11.20
CA ASP A 202 9.09 -17.35 -10.65
C ASP A 202 7.97 -16.73 -9.78
N GLY A 203 7.88 -15.40 -9.69
CA GLY A 203 6.91 -14.68 -8.86
C GLY A 203 7.33 -14.50 -7.40
N THR A 204 8.48 -15.05 -6.99
CA THR A 204 9.00 -14.89 -5.62
C THR A 204 9.35 -13.44 -5.32
N ILE A 205 9.03 -12.97 -4.11
CA ILE A 205 9.35 -11.62 -3.64
C ILE A 205 10.57 -11.65 -2.73
N VAL A 206 11.54 -10.79 -3.02
CA VAL A 206 12.69 -10.49 -2.15
C VAL A 206 12.57 -9.04 -1.68
N LYS A 207 12.26 -8.86 -0.40
CA LYS A 207 12.19 -7.56 0.27
C LYS A 207 13.59 -7.08 0.66
N LYS A 208 13.96 -5.86 0.28
CA LYS A 208 15.21 -5.21 0.68
C LYS A 208 14.90 -3.87 1.35
N ILE A 209 15.21 -3.77 2.64
CA ILE A 209 15.16 -2.49 3.36
C ILE A 209 16.43 -1.72 2.99
N LEU A 210 16.28 -0.47 2.59
CA LEU A 210 17.41 0.41 2.34
C LEU A 210 17.81 1.07 3.66
N GLU A 211 19.10 1.02 3.97
CA GLU A 211 19.67 1.73 5.12
C GLU A 211 19.46 3.24 4.94
N VAL A 212 19.28 3.92 6.08
CA VAL A 212 19.03 5.37 6.17
C VAL A 212 20.26 6.14 5.72
#